data_AF-A0A9D0Y0M7-F1
#
_entry.id   AF-A0A9D0Y0M7-F1
#
_cell.length_a   1.000
_cell.length_b   1.000
_cell.length_c   1.000
_cell.angle_alpha   90.00
_cell.angle_beta   90.00
_cell.angle_gamma   90.00
#
_symmetry.space_group_name_H-M   'P 1'
#
loop_
_entity.id
_entity.type
_entity.pdbx_description
1 polymer ?
#
loop_
_entity_poly.entity_id
_entity_poly.type
_entity_poly.pdbx_seq_one_letter_code
_entity_poly.pdbx_strand_id
1 'polypeptide(L)' 'MYKAFLIKYSEIGLKGKNKYLFENSLIEQIKKSLKDIGEFNVSKTQGRVYVECPDIYDYDGAIEALKSVFGIAWICP' A
#
# COMPACT_ATOMS: atom_id res chain seq x y z
N MET A 1 5.98 -17.05 -4.02
CA MET A 1 5.49 -15.92 -3.23
C MET A 1 6.04 -14.63 -3.82
N TYR A 2 5.25 -13.56 -3.84
CA TYR A 2 5.68 -12.28 -4.41
C TYR A 2 6.59 -11.55 -3.43
N LYS A 3 7.58 -10.84 -3.96
CA LYS A 3 8.55 -10.08 -3.16
C LYS A 3 8.04 -8.69 -2.78
N ALA A 4 7.12 -8.13 -3.57
CA ALA A 4 6.50 -6.85 -3.27
C ALA A 4 5.18 -6.72 -4.01
N PHE A 5 4.24 -5.98 -3.42
CA PHE A 5 3.04 -5.49 -4.11
C PHE A 5 3.27 -4.07 -4.62
N LEU A 6 2.89 -3.83 -5.87
CA LEU A 6 2.77 -2.49 -6.43
C LEU A 6 1.34 -1.98 -6.24
N ILE A 7 1.20 -0.91 -5.48
CA ILE A 7 -0.07 -0.25 -5.19
C ILE A 7 -0.24 0.94 -6.12
N LYS A 8 -1.31 0.90 -6.92
CA LYS A 8 -1.78 2.04 -7.71
C LYS A 8 -2.93 2.70 -6.97
N TYR A 9 -2.81 3.99 -6.70
CA TYR A 9 -3.86 4.80 -6.08
C TYR A 9 -4.50 5.75 -7.11
N SER A 10 -5.74 6.17 -6.87
CA SER A 10 -6.54 6.91 -7.85
C SER A 10 -6.18 8.40 -7.95
N GLU A 11 -6.62 9.03 -9.05
CA GLU A 11 -6.39 10.43 -9.45
C GLU A 11 -6.78 11.48 -8.40
N ILE A 12 -7.60 11.13 -7.42
CA ILE A 12 -7.97 12.00 -6.28
C ILE A 12 -6.73 12.51 -5.54
N GLY A 13 -5.67 11.70 -5.46
CA GLY A 13 -4.39 12.10 -4.88
C GLY A 13 -3.56 13.06 -5.73
N LEU A 14 -3.95 13.41 -6.96
CA LEU A 14 -3.13 14.18 -7.89
C LEU A 14 -3.50 15.67 -7.98
N LYS A 15 -4.49 16.14 -7.21
CA LYS A 15 -4.94 17.54 -7.26
C LYS A 15 -3.95 18.48 -6.56
N GLY A 16 -2.92 18.90 -7.30
CA GLY A 16 -1.99 19.96 -6.90
C GLY A 16 -1.19 19.65 -5.63
N LYS A 17 -1.20 20.58 -4.66
CA LYS A 17 -0.39 20.49 -3.44
C LYS A 17 -0.82 19.38 -2.46
N ASN A 18 -1.97 18.73 -2.64
CA ASN A 18 -2.46 17.72 -1.68
C ASN A 18 -1.88 16.32 -1.90
N LYS A 19 -1.10 16.11 -2.97
CA LYS A 19 -0.56 14.79 -3.31
C LYS A 19 0.29 14.17 -2.22
N TYR A 20 1.24 14.93 -1.67
CA TYR A 20 2.13 14.41 -0.64
C TYR A 20 1.39 14.07 0.65
N LEU A 21 0.35 14.86 1.01
CA LEU A 21 -0.50 14.61 2.18
C LEU A 21 -1.27 13.30 2.00
N PHE A 22 -1.92 13.13 0.85
CA PHE A 22 -2.66 11.92 0.53
C PHE A 22 -1.75 10.69 0.53
N GLU A 23 -0.61 10.75 -0.16
CA GLU A 23 0.35 9.64 -0.19
C GLU A 23 0.86 9.27 1.20
N ASN A 24 1.16 10.26 2.05
CA ASN A 24 1.63 10.00 3.40
C ASN A 24 0.55 9.29 4.23
N SER A 25 -0.69 9.82 4.23
CA SER A 25 -1.80 9.20 4.95
C SER A 25 -2.12 7.79 4.42
N LEU A 26 -2.05 7.60 3.10
CA LEU A 26 -2.23 6.27 2.49
C LEU A 26 -1.18 5.28 2.98
N ILE A 27 0.09 5.68 3.04
CA ILE A 27 1.18 4.83 3.54
C ILE A 27 0.98 4.48 5.01
N GLU A 28 0.62 5.46 5.84
CA GLU A 28 0.33 5.22 7.25
C GLU A 28 -0.82 4.23 7.43
N GLN A 29 -1.86 4.33 6.61
CA GLN A 29 -3.01 3.45 6.67
C GLN A 29 -2.70 2.03 6.17
N ILE A 30 -1.89 1.90 5.11
CA ILE A 30 -1.38 0.60 4.64
C ILE A 30 -0.54 -0.07 5.75
N LYS A 31 0.40 0.67 6.35
CA LYS A 31 1.22 0.16 7.46
C LYS A 31 0.36 -0.30 8.63
N LYS A 32 -0.68 0.46 8.98
CA LYS A 32 -1.61 0.10 10.05
C LYS A 32 -2.40 -1.17 9.73
N SER A 33 -2.89 -1.31 8.50
CA SER A 33 -3.67 -2.48 8.07
C SER A 33 -2.84 -3.77 8.02
N LEU A 34 -1.58 -3.66 7.62
CA LEU A 34 -0.67 -4.81 7.52
C LEU A 34 0.01 -5.19 8.84
N LYS A 35 -0.07 -4.33 9.87
CA LYS A 35 0.62 -4.53 11.15
C LYS A 35 0.29 -5.87 11.82
N ASP A 36 -0.95 -6.33 11.69
CA ASP A 36 -1.42 -7.58 12.29
C ASP A 36 -1.13 -8.81 11.42
N ILE A 37 -0.73 -8.60 10.15
CA ILE A 37 -0.40 -9.67 9.19
C ILE A 37 1.10 -9.98 9.21
N GLY A 38 1.96 -8.98 9.40
CA GLY A 38 3.40 -9.15 9.46
C GLY A 38 4.19 -7.85 9.34
N GLU A 39 5.52 -7.98 9.25
CA GLU A 39 6.41 -6.84 9.02
C GLU A 39 6.58 -6.59 7.53
N PHE A 40 5.82 -5.64 7.00
CA PHE A 40 5.92 -5.19 5.61
C PHE A 40 6.65 -3.84 5.53
N ASN A 41 7.55 -3.70 4.57
CA ASN A 41 8.19 -2.41 4.30
C ASN A 41 7.41 -1.66 3.22
N VAL A 42 6.85 -0.50 3.60
CA VAL A 42 6.02 0.31 2.70
C VAL A 42 6.77 1.57 2.31
N SER A 43 7.04 1.73 1.02
CA SER A 43 7.75 2.86 0.44
C SER A 43 6.95 3.52 -0.67
N LYS A 44 7.24 4.80 -0.95
CA LYS A 44 6.66 5.51 -2.10
C LYS A 44 7.73 5.95 -3.08
N THR A 45 7.37 5.90 -4.36
CA THR A 45 8.12 6.47 -5.47
C THR A 45 7.14 7.33 -6.28
N GLN A 46 7.63 8.23 -7.15
CA GLN A 46 6.79 9.15 -7.92
C GLN A 46 5.52 8.49 -8.50
N GLY A 47 4.36 8.71 -7.88
CA GLY A 47 3.08 8.19 -8.38
C GLY A 47 2.71 6.77 -7.96
N ARG A 48 3.52 6.08 -7.15
CA ARG A 48 3.35 4.64 -6.83
C ARG A 48 3.77 4.32 -5.40
N VAL A 49 3.12 3.34 -4.78
CA VAL A 49 3.49 2.81 -3.47
C VAL A 49 3.92 1.35 -3.64
N TYR A 50 5.03 0.97 -3.01
CA TYR A 50 5.53 -0.39 -2.96
C TYR A 50 5.35 -0.94 -1.54
N VAL A 51 4.91 -2.18 -1.46
CA VAL A 51 4.78 -2.94 -0.21
C VAL A 51 5.67 -4.17 -0.33
N GLU A 52 6.89 -4.09 0.18
CA GLU A 52 7.82 -5.22 0.21
C GLU A 52 7.37 -6.23 1.26
N CYS A 53 7.35 -7.50 0.86
CA CYS A 53 6.84 -8.59 1.66
C CYS A 53 8.01 -9.34 2.32
N PRO A 54 7.84 -9.83 3.55
CA PRO A 54 8.81 -10.73 4.16
C PRO A 54 8.82 -12.09 3.45
N ASP A 55 9.80 -12.95 3.74
CA ASP A 55 9.93 -14.26 3.09
C ASP A 55 8.71 -15.18 3.35
N ILE A 56 8.08 -15.03 4.52
CA ILE A 56 6.88 -15.76 4.93
C ILE A 56 5.84 -14.75 5.43
N TYR A 57 4.67 -14.73 4.79
CA TYR A 57 3.50 -13.94 5.16
C TYR A 57 2.21 -14.65 4.73
N ASP A 58 1.09 -14.27 5.34
CA ASP A 58 -0.23 -14.66 4.85
C ASP A 58 -0.59 -13.82 3.61
N TYR A 59 -0.53 -14.43 2.42
CA TYR A 59 -0.82 -13.76 1.16
C TYR A 59 -2.28 -13.32 1.06
N ASP A 60 -3.21 -14.20 1.40
CA ASP A 60 -4.64 -13.90 1.30
C ASP A 60 -5.02 -12.85 2.34
N GLY A 61 -4.49 -12.96 3.56
CA GLY A 61 -4.62 -11.95 4.60
C GLY A 61 -4.05 -10.58 4.20
N ALA A 62 -2.87 -10.54 3.56
CA ALA A 62 -2.28 -9.30 3.06
C ALA A 62 -3.12 -8.64 1.97
N ILE A 63 -3.64 -9.43 1.02
CA ILE A 63 -4.52 -8.93 -0.05
C ILE A 63 -5.83 -8.36 0.52
N GLU A 64 -6.48 -9.07 1.45
CA GLU A 64 -7.71 -8.60 2.08
C GLU A 64 -7.48 -7.34 2.94
N ALA A 65 -6.38 -7.31 3.71
CA ALA A 65 -5.97 -6.13 4.48
C ALA A 65 -5.73 -4.91 3.56
N LEU A 66 -5.06 -5.10 2.42
CA LEU A 66 -4.84 -4.03 1.44
C LEU A 66 -6.15 -3.56 0.77
N LYS A 67 -7.07 -4.47 0.42
CA LYS A 67 -8.38 -4.10 -0.15
C LYS A 67 -9.22 -3.24 0.80
N SER A 68 -9.05 -3.39 2.11
CA SER A 68 -9.77 -2.58 3.10
C SER A 68 -9.28 -1.11 3.18
N VAL A 69 -8.12 -0.80 2.60
CA VAL A 69 -7.52 0.55 2.66
C VAL A 69 -8.13 1.44 1.58
N PHE A 70 -8.86 2.46 2.02
CA PHE A 70 -9.41 3.46 1.12
C PHE A 70 -8.30 4.23 0.39
N GLY A 71 -8.51 4.46 -0.92
CA GLY A 71 -7.55 5.17 -1.77
C GLY A 71 -6.68 4.25 -2.64
N ILE A 72 -6.62 2.95 -2.33
CA ILE A 72 -6.04 1.94 -3.23
C ILE A 72 -7.02 1.68 -4.37
N ALA A 73 -6.55 1.78 -5.61
CA ALA A 73 -7.33 1.48 -6.80
C ALA A 73 -6.99 0.10 -7.36
N TRP A 74 -5.70 -0.26 -7.37
CA TRP A 74 -5.23 -1.57 -7.83
C TRP A 74 -4.08 -2.08 -6.99
N ILE A 75 -4.12 -3.37 -6.71
CA ILE A 75 -3.03 -4.13 -6.08
C ILE A 75 -2.45 -5.02 -7.17
N CYS A 76 -1.16 -4.88 -7.45
CA CYS A 76 -0.44 -5.69 -8.42
C CYS A 76 0.60 -6.53 -7.65
N PRO A 77 0.37 -7.84 -7.49
CA PRO A 77 1.37 -8.78 -6.98
C PRO A 77 2.60 -8.87 -7.88
#